data_AF-A0A517R3E1-F1
#
_entry.id   AF-A0A517R3E1-F1
#
_cell.length_a   1.000
_cell.length_b   1.000
_cell.length_c   1.000
_cell.angle_alpha   90.00
_cell.angle_beta   90.00
_cell.angle_gamma   90.00
#
_symmetry.space_group_name_H-M   'P 1'
#
loop_
_entity.id
_entity.type
_entity.pdbx_description
1 polymer ?
#
loop_
_entity_poly.entity_id
_entity_poly.type
_entity_poly.pdbx_seq_one_letter_code
_entity_poly.pdbx_strand_id
1 'polypeptide(L)'
;MGQYFKAVNLDKKEVVCPWCLGGGAKLWEWAANPQGAVLTLLLRKSSEGGGGDYNSPPPQIVSIEDRAADIAAVVAAGITREGAPMVLPEDSVVGRWAGDRIVLIGDYDESKLWEELPSYRNISNEVAEAWNDFIEIEDMKLATRHDCGCQ
;
A
#
# COMPACT_ATOMS: atom_id res chain seq x y z
N MET A 1 -14.13 -17.05 21.00
CA MET A 1 -13.96 -15.80 20.21
C MET A 1 -12.56 -15.29 20.46
N GLY A 2 -11.92 -14.65 19.48
CA GLY A 2 -10.56 -14.10 19.60
C GLY A 2 -10.57 -12.60 19.35
N GLN A 3 -9.48 -11.92 19.72
CA GLN A 3 -9.29 -10.48 19.57
C GLN A 3 -9.19 -10.07 18.10
N TYR A 4 -9.81 -8.95 17.75
CA TYR A 4 -9.81 -8.35 16.42
C TYR A 4 -8.99 -7.07 16.39
N PHE A 5 -8.42 -6.76 15.23
CA PHE A 5 -7.46 -5.67 15.07
C PHE A 5 -7.79 -4.78 13.87
N LYS A 6 -7.51 -3.48 14.02
CA LYS A 6 -7.56 -2.47 12.94
C LYS A 6 -6.25 -1.69 12.91
N ALA A 7 -5.75 -1.35 11.73
CA ALA A 7 -4.58 -0.49 11.61
C ALA A 7 -5.03 0.97 11.66
N VAL A 8 -4.37 1.78 12.47
CA VAL A 8 -4.81 3.15 12.81
C VAL A 8 -3.63 4.09 12.78
N ASN A 9 -3.82 5.23 12.12
CA ASN A 9 -2.92 6.37 12.18
C ASN A 9 -3.50 7.41 13.15
N LEU A 10 -2.80 7.64 14.26
CA LEU A 10 -3.23 8.52 15.34
C LEU A 10 -3.06 10.00 15.00
N ASP A 11 -2.10 10.34 14.13
CA ASP A 11 -1.81 11.72 13.77
C ASP A 11 -2.82 12.26 12.76
N LYS A 12 -3.21 11.42 11.79
CA LYS A 12 -4.18 11.78 10.74
C LYS A 12 -5.62 11.42 11.06
N LYS A 13 -5.85 10.65 12.13
CA LYS A 13 -7.13 10.03 12.46
C LYS A 13 -7.70 9.22 11.29
N GLU A 14 -6.86 8.33 10.76
CA GLU A 14 -7.22 7.42 9.68
C GLU A 14 -7.24 5.97 10.17
N VAL A 15 -8.12 5.15 9.60
CA VAL A 15 -8.26 3.74 9.94
C VAL A 15 -8.33 2.88 8.68
N VAL A 16 -7.64 1.74 8.73
CA VAL A 16 -7.76 0.66 7.75
C VAL A 16 -8.45 -0.51 8.44
N CYS A 17 -9.60 -0.86 7.88
CA CYS A 17 -10.49 -1.89 8.37
C CYS A 17 -10.24 -3.21 7.62
N PRO A 18 -9.90 -4.31 8.31
CA PRO A 18 -9.57 -5.58 7.66
C PRO A 18 -10.76 -6.15 6.88
N TRP A 19 -11.98 -5.95 7.37
CA TRP A 19 -13.19 -6.47 6.72
C TRP A 19 -13.51 -5.74 5.42
N CYS A 20 -13.22 -4.43 5.35
CA CYS A 20 -13.42 -3.68 4.12
C CYS A 20 -12.35 -4.03 3.07
N LEU A 21 -11.19 -4.57 3.49
CA LEU A 21 -10.20 -5.24 2.63
C LEU A 21 -10.55 -6.71 2.30
N GLY A 22 -11.77 -7.16 2.65
CA GLY A 22 -12.23 -8.53 2.37
C GLY A 22 -11.63 -9.62 3.25
N GLY A 23 -10.82 -9.25 4.24
CA GLY A 23 -10.03 -10.15 5.06
C GLY A 23 -10.55 -10.39 6.48
N GLY A 24 -9.76 -11.11 7.27
CA GLY A 24 -10.03 -11.45 8.67
C GLY A 24 -9.36 -10.45 9.62
N ALA A 25 -9.89 -10.26 10.82
CA ALA A 25 -9.39 -9.22 11.73
C ALA A 25 -8.44 -9.72 12.83
N LYS A 26 -8.22 -11.02 12.98
CA LYS A 26 -7.32 -11.53 14.02
C LYS A 26 -5.87 -11.20 13.68
N LEU A 27 -5.02 -11.08 14.70
CA LEU A 27 -3.60 -10.77 14.51
C LEU A 27 -2.89 -11.74 13.55
N TRP A 28 -3.17 -13.04 13.65
CA TRP A 28 -2.60 -14.02 12.72
C TRP A 28 -3.10 -13.84 11.28
N GLU A 29 -4.34 -13.38 11.08
CA GLU A 29 -4.92 -13.12 9.76
C GLU A 29 -4.26 -11.89 9.13
N TRP A 30 -3.99 -10.85 9.92
CA TRP A 30 -3.15 -9.73 9.50
C TRP A 30 -1.74 -10.18 9.09
N ALA A 31 -1.11 -11.07 9.85
CA ALA A 31 0.25 -11.52 9.58
C ALA A 31 0.37 -12.46 8.36
N ALA A 32 -0.64 -13.28 8.10
CA ALA A 32 -0.57 -14.35 7.10
C ALA A 32 -1.17 -13.98 5.74
N ASN A 33 -1.92 -12.87 5.63
CA ASN A 33 -2.67 -12.52 4.41
C ASN A 33 -2.21 -11.19 3.81
N PRO A 34 -2.51 -10.92 2.52
CA PRO A 34 -2.10 -9.70 1.83
C PRO A 34 -2.56 -8.41 2.50
N GLN A 35 -3.66 -8.45 3.25
CA GLN A 35 -4.18 -7.29 3.99
C GLN A 35 -3.15 -6.67 4.94
N GLY A 36 -2.22 -7.44 5.51
CA GLY A 36 -1.17 -6.89 6.37
C GLY A 36 -0.01 -6.30 5.59
N ALA A 37 0.23 -6.82 4.39
CA ALA A 37 1.27 -6.31 3.50
C ALA A 37 0.95 -4.90 2.99
N VAL A 38 -0.31 -4.44 3.03
CA VAL A 38 -0.66 -3.04 2.67
C VAL A 38 0.05 -2.01 3.54
N LEU A 39 0.47 -2.39 4.76
CA LEU A 39 1.28 -1.53 5.62
C LEU A 39 2.61 -1.16 4.95
N THR A 40 3.15 -2.00 4.07
CA THR A 40 4.36 -1.68 3.31
C THR A 40 4.15 -0.49 2.39
N LEU A 41 2.98 -0.39 1.73
CA LEU A 41 2.62 0.77 0.92
C LEU A 41 2.38 2.00 1.80
N LEU A 42 1.61 1.88 2.88
CA LEU A 42 1.27 3.00 3.76
C LEU A 42 2.49 3.62 4.45
N LEU A 43 3.43 2.78 4.89
CA LEU A 43 4.61 3.17 5.68
C LEU A 43 5.82 3.56 4.82
N ARG A 44 5.76 3.32 3.52
CA ARG A 44 6.89 3.54 2.61
C ARG A 44 7.37 4.99 2.66
N LYS A 45 8.66 5.20 2.91
CA LYS A 45 9.35 6.49 2.82
C LYS A 45 10.56 6.36 1.92
N SER A 46 10.51 6.94 0.73
CA SER A 46 11.64 6.92 -0.22
C SER A 46 11.54 8.11 -1.17
N SER A 47 12.67 8.48 -1.77
CA SER A 47 12.79 9.48 -2.83
C SER A 47 12.91 8.85 -4.23
N GLU A 48 12.59 7.55 -4.34
CA GLU A 48 12.68 6.68 -5.52
C GLU A 48 14.08 6.45 -6.12
N GLY A 49 14.09 5.51 -7.07
CA GLY A 49 15.05 5.51 -8.17
C GLY A 49 15.36 4.14 -8.75
N GLY A 50 14.80 3.08 -8.16
CA GLY A 50 15.08 1.70 -8.56
C GLY A 50 13.84 0.98 -9.06
N GLY A 51 14.05 -0.13 -9.78
CA GLY A 51 12.95 -1.03 -10.12
C GLY A 51 12.23 -1.54 -8.87
N GLY A 52 10.92 -1.76 -8.99
CA GLY A 52 10.06 -2.25 -7.90
C GLY A 52 9.40 -1.16 -7.06
N ASP A 53 9.62 0.13 -7.37
CA ASP A 53 8.87 1.25 -6.79
C ASP A 53 7.41 1.26 -7.30
N TYR A 54 6.49 1.81 -6.51
CA TYR A 54 5.09 2.03 -6.91
C TYR A 54 5.03 2.82 -8.23
N ASN A 55 4.15 2.47 -9.18
CA ASN A 55 4.08 3.17 -10.48
C ASN A 55 5.42 3.23 -11.26
N SER A 56 6.34 2.28 -11.03
CA SER A 56 7.51 2.12 -11.89
C SER A 56 7.05 1.85 -13.32
N PRO A 57 7.59 2.56 -14.34
CA PRO A 57 7.30 2.20 -15.72
C PRO A 57 7.73 0.73 -15.95
N PRO A 58 6.97 -0.05 -16.75
CA PRO A 58 7.28 -1.45 -16.98
C PRO A 58 8.70 -1.60 -17.54
N PRO A 59 9.37 -2.73 -17.27
CA PRO A 59 10.70 -3.00 -17.81
C PRO A 59 10.65 -2.89 -19.34
N GLN A 60 11.49 -2.03 -19.91
CA GLN A 60 11.56 -1.86 -21.36
C GLN A 60 12.32 -3.03 -21.99
N ILE A 61 11.63 -3.81 -22.82
CA ILE A 61 12.27 -4.83 -23.65
C ILE A 61 12.78 -4.12 -24.92
N VAL A 62 14.09 -3.97 -25.05
CA VAL A 62 14.70 -3.48 -26.29
C VAL A 62 15.14 -4.67 -27.14
N SER A 63 14.59 -4.81 -28.34
CA SER A 63 15.02 -5.83 -29.30
C SER A 63 16.31 -5.37 -30.00
N ILE A 64 17.32 -6.24 -30.01
CA ILE A 64 18.64 -5.98 -30.64
C ILE A 64 18.56 -6.31 -32.15
N GLU A 65 17.50 -5.90 -32.81
CA GLU A 65 17.34 -6.09 -34.26
C GLU A 65 17.91 -4.89 -35.04
N ASP A 66 17.90 -3.71 -34.44
CA ASP A 66 18.44 -2.49 -35.03
C ASP A 66 19.96 -2.43 -34.88
N ARG A 67 20.68 -2.98 -35.87
CA ARG A 67 22.15 -2.84 -36.04
C ARG A 67 22.61 -1.39 -36.32
N ALA A 68 21.86 -0.38 -35.88
CA ALA A 68 22.14 1.03 -36.05
C ALA A 68 22.09 1.86 -34.75
N ALA A 69 21.54 1.31 -33.65
CA ALA A 69 21.59 1.97 -32.35
C ALA A 69 22.80 1.45 -31.55
N ASP A 70 23.69 2.38 -31.19
CA ASP A 70 24.81 2.10 -30.29
C ASP A 70 24.25 1.52 -28.98
N ILE A 71 24.66 0.29 -28.61
CA ILE A 71 24.22 -0.38 -27.39
C ILE A 71 24.42 0.54 -26.18
N ALA A 72 25.48 1.36 -26.20
CA ALA A 72 25.74 2.35 -25.17
C ALA A 72 24.62 3.41 -25.06
N ALA A 73 24.04 3.85 -26.17
CA ALA A 73 22.95 4.83 -26.18
C ALA A 73 21.63 4.24 -25.66
N VAL A 74 21.35 2.98 -25.99
CA VAL A 74 20.18 2.24 -25.48
C VAL A 74 20.30 2.02 -23.98
N VAL A 75 21.46 1.54 -23.51
CA VAL A 75 21.74 1.33 -22.09
C VAL A 75 21.72 2.67 -21.34
N ALA A 76 22.30 3.73 -21.91
CA ALA A 76 22.25 5.07 -21.32
C ALA A 76 20.81 5.62 -21.23
N ALA A 77 19.96 5.38 -22.23
CA ALA A 77 18.55 5.78 -22.20
C ALA A 77 17.74 5.01 -21.14
N GLY A 78 18.08 3.74 -20.89
CA GLY A 78 17.52 2.94 -19.79
C GLY A 78 17.96 3.46 -18.42
N ILE A 79 19.27 3.66 -18.22
CA ILE A 79 19.86 4.12 -16.96
C ILE A 79 19.42 5.55 -16.61
N THR A 80 19.26 6.43 -17.59
CA THR A 80 18.85 7.83 -17.34
C THR A 80 17.42 7.98 -16.80
N ARG A 81 16.60 6.93 -16.86
CA ARG A 81 15.23 6.92 -16.32
C ARG A 81 15.10 6.17 -14.99
N GLU A 82 16.00 5.25 -14.67
CA GLU A 82 16.17 4.76 -13.31
C GLU A 82 16.71 5.92 -12.44
N GLY A 83 15.97 6.34 -11.42
CA GLY A 83 16.35 7.48 -10.59
C GLY A 83 15.45 8.71 -10.72
N ALA A 84 14.51 8.72 -11.67
CA ALA A 84 13.55 9.82 -11.75
C ALA A 84 12.61 9.80 -10.53
N PRO A 85 12.38 10.95 -9.86
CA PRO A 85 11.42 11.01 -8.78
C PRO A 85 10.01 10.69 -9.31
N MET A 86 9.33 9.80 -8.62
CA MET A 86 7.91 9.51 -8.79
C MET A 86 7.12 10.71 -8.31
N VAL A 87 6.14 11.10 -9.12
CA VAL A 87 5.15 12.09 -8.73
C VAL A 87 3.89 11.32 -8.37
N LEU A 88 3.64 11.17 -7.07
CA LEU A 88 2.38 10.66 -6.57
C LEU A 88 1.33 11.79 -6.58
N PRO A 89 0.06 11.50 -6.89
CA PRO A 89 -1.04 12.42 -6.64
C PRO A 89 -1.06 12.88 -5.17
N GLU A 90 -1.46 14.13 -4.89
CA GLU A 90 -1.51 14.67 -3.52
C GLU A 90 -2.41 13.88 -2.57
N ASP A 91 -3.43 13.21 -3.12
CA ASP A 91 -4.38 12.38 -2.41
C ASP A 91 -3.95 10.91 -2.29
N SER A 92 -2.76 10.55 -2.77
CA SER A 92 -2.25 9.18 -2.68
C SER A 92 -2.15 8.69 -1.23
N VAL A 93 -2.52 7.42 -1.03
CA VAL A 93 -2.32 6.69 0.24
C VAL A 93 -0.91 6.09 0.34
N VAL A 94 -0.14 6.05 -0.76
CA VAL A 94 1.21 5.47 -0.78
C VAL A 94 2.17 6.36 0.00
N GLY A 95 2.81 5.78 1.01
CA GLY A 95 3.70 6.47 1.94
C GLY A 95 3.00 7.49 2.84
N ARG A 96 1.66 7.54 2.81
CA ARG A 96 0.88 8.55 3.51
C ARG A 96 1.07 8.51 5.02
N TRP A 97 1.32 7.33 5.58
CA TRP A 97 1.52 7.14 7.02
C TRP A 97 3.01 7.18 7.41
N ALA A 98 3.93 7.37 6.45
CA ALA A 98 5.35 7.34 6.74
C ALA A 98 5.80 8.41 7.74
N GLY A 99 6.25 7.97 8.92
CA GLY A 99 6.73 8.84 10.00
C GLY A 99 5.65 9.28 11.00
N ASP A 100 4.41 8.83 10.83
CA ASP A 100 3.33 9.07 11.78
C ASP A 100 3.30 8.03 12.92
N ARG A 101 2.53 8.32 13.98
CA ARG A 101 2.22 7.40 15.08
C ARG A 101 1.12 6.42 14.66
N ILE A 102 1.49 5.17 14.48
CA ILE A 102 0.62 4.13 13.93
C ILE A 102 0.55 2.95 14.88
N VAL A 103 -0.65 2.40 15.03
CA VAL A 103 -0.91 1.24 15.87
C VAL A 103 -1.79 0.24 15.14
N LEU A 104 -1.55 -1.05 15.38
CA LEU A 104 -2.51 -2.09 15.07
C LEU A 104 -3.30 -2.35 16.37
N ILE A 105 -4.42 -1.64 16.53
CA ILE A 105 -5.19 -1.62 17.78
C ILE A 105 -6.13 -2.82 17.85
N GLY A 106 -6.13 -3.50 19.00
CA GLY A 106 -7.03 -4.60 19.28
C GLY A 106 -8.32 -4.13 19.96
N ASP A 107 -9.43 -4.83 19.74
CA ASP A 107 -10.74 -4.51 20.36
C ASP A 107 -10.78 -4.73 21.87
N TYR A 108 -9.80 -5.43 22.44
CA TYR A 108 -9.67 -5.62 23.90
C TYR A 108 -8.72 -4.61 24.57
N ASP A 109 -8.17 -3.66 23.82
CA ASP A 109 -7.22 -2.69 24.36
C ASP A 109 -7.88 -1.71 25.36
N GLU A 110 -7.21 -1.49 26.51
CA GLU A 110 -7.74 -0.71 27.62
C GLU A 110 -7.86 0.80 27.33
N SER A 111 -7.18 1.31 26.29
CA SER A 111 -7.22 2.74 25.94
C SER A 111 -8.59 3.21 25.43
N LYS A 112 -9.47 2.28 25.08
CA LYS A 112 -10.76 2.52 24.40
C LYS A 112 -10.65 3.18 23.02
N LEU A 113 -9.44 3.25 22.45
CA LEU A 113 -9.22 3.79 21.11
C LEU A 113 -10.12 3.11 20.07
N TRP A 114 -10.39 1.81 20.24
CA TRP A 114 -11.29 1.06 19.36
C TRP A 114 -12.70 1.67 19.25
N GLU A 115 -13.25 2.15 20.38
CA GLU A 115 -14.59 2.75 20.44
C GLU A 115 -14.64 4.11 19.73
N GLU A 116 -13.50 4.80 19.63
CA GLU A 116 -13.38 6.10 18.96
C GLU A 116 -13.23 5.99 17.44
N LEU A 117 -12.87 4.81 16.91
CA LEU A 117 -12.58 4.61 15.49
C LEU A 117 -13.73 4.96 14.51
N PRO A 118 -15.03 4.90 14.86
CA PRO A 118 -16.09 5.40 13.98
C PRO A 118 -15.95 6.90 13.65
N SER A 119 -15.20 7.66 14.45
CA SER A 119 -14.89 9.08 14.16
C SER A 119 -13.66 9.27 13.25
N TYR A 120 -12.91 8.21 12.97
CA TYR A 120 -11.71 8.25 12.12
C TYR A 120 -12.11 8.08 10.66
N ARG A 121 -11.36 8.72 9.76
CA ARG A 121 -11.56 8.51 8.32
C ARG A 121 -11.15 7.09 7.94
N ASN A 122 -12.08 6.32 7.41
CA ASN A 122 -11.78 5.01 6.86
C ASN A 122 -11.19 5.17 5.45
N ILE A 123 -9.95 4.72 5.24
CA ILE A 123 -9.23 4.80 3.95
C ILE A 123 -9.06 3.43 3.28
N SER A 124 -9.81 2.41 3.71
CA SER A 124 -9.58 1.03 3.29
C SER A 124 -9.77 0.80 1.80
N ASN A 125 -10.71 1.52 1.16
CA ASN A 125 -10.96 1.36 -0.27
C ASN A 125 -9.81 1.95 -1.08
N GLU A 126 -9.36 3.15 -0.72
CA GLU A 126 -8.20 3.80 -1.36
C GLU A 126 -6.93 2.94 -1.21
N VAL A 127 -6.76 2.29 -0.06
CA VAL A 127 -5.65 1.36 0.18
C VAL A 127 -5.77 0.09 -0.67
N ALA A 128 -6.96 -0.48 -0.81
CA ALA A 128 -7.18 -1.66 -1.64
C ALA A 128 -6.93 -1.36 -3.12
N GLU A 129 -7.40 -0.21 -3.61
CA GLU A 129 -7.17 0.25 -4.99
C GLU A 129 -5.66 0.41 -5.25
N ALA A 130 -4.95 1.17 -4.41
CA ALA A 130 -3.51 1.34 -4.55
C ALA A 130 -2.75 0.02 -4.47
N TRP A 131 -3.15 -0.89 -3.56
CA TRP A 131 -2.54 -2.21 -3.46
C TRP A 131 -2.74 -3.04 -4.73
N ASN A 132 -3.95 -3.06 -5.27
CA ASN A 132 -4.29 -3.83 -6.46
C ASN A 132 -3.63 -3.30 -7.74
N ASP A 133 -3.39 -1.99 -7.80
CA ASP A 133 -2.62 -1.35 -8.87
C ASP A 133 -1.12 -1.66 -8.77
N PHE A 134 -0.61 -1.83 -7.55
CA PHE A 134 0.79 -2.14 -7.29
C PHE A 134 1.14 -3.63 -7.46
N ILE A 135 0.28 -4.53 -6.95
CA ILE A 135 0.61 -5.95 -6.86
C ILE A 135 0.34 -6.64 -8.21
N GLU A 136 1.40 -7.17 -8.80
CA GLU A 136 1.30 -7.90 -10.08
C GLU A 136 0.86 -9.37 -9.90
N ILE A 137 0.72 -9.83 -8.66
CA ILE A 137 0.32 -11.20 -8.31
C ILE A 137 -1.19 -11.22 -8.05
N GLU A 138 -1.97 -11.84 -8.95
CA GLU A 138 -3.43 -11.87 -8.85
C GLU A 138 -3.95 -12.45 -7.53
N ASP A 139 -3.35 -13.53 -7.04
CA ASP A 139 -3.76 -14.17 -5.77
C ASP A 139 -3.52 -13.27 -4.54
N MET A 140 -2.74 -12.20 -4.69
CA MET A 140 -2.46 -11.24 -3.63
C MET A 140 -3.37 -10.00 -3.68
N LYS A 141 -4.23 -9.89 -4.70
CA LYS A 141 -5.18 -8.77 -4.78
C LYS A 141 -6.24 -8.84 -3.69
N LEU A 142 -6.65 -7.67 -3.23
CA LEU A 142 -7.65 -7.49 -2.19
C LEU A 142 -9.03 -7.30 -2.79
N ALA A 143 -10.03 -7.85 -2.11
CA ALA A 143 -11.43 -7.53 -2.38
C ALA A 143 -11.84 -6.29 -1.57
N THR A 144 -12.70 -5.45 -2.13
CA THR A 144 -13.33 -4.35 -1.40
C THR A 144 -14.72 -4.77 -0.94
N ARG A 145 -15.05 -4.47 0.33
CA ARG A 145 -16.39 -4.68 0.90
C ARG A 145 -16.96 -3.38 1.43
N HIS A 146 -18.05 -2.93 0.82
CA HIS A 146 -18.76 -1.70 1.22
C HIS A 146 -19.81 -1.93 2.31
N ASP A 147 -20.15 -3.18 2.60
CA ASP A 147 -21.15 -3.62 3.58
C ASP A 147 -20.54 -3.98 4.96
N CYS A 148 -19.26 -3.69 5.18
CA CYS A 148 -18.52 -4.03 6.41
C CYS A 148 -19.03 -3.30 7.69
N GLY A 149 -20.08 -2.46 7.61
CA GLY A 149 -20.68 -1.75 8.75
C GLY A 149 -19.75 -0.73 9.42
N CYS A 150 -18.68 -0.33 8.75
CA CYS A 150 -17.63 0.56 9.24
C CYS A 150 -17.76 2.00 8.70
N GLN A 151 -18.97 2.39 8.25
CA GLN A 151 -19.32 3.74 7.83
C GLN A 151 -19.98 4.50 8.99
#